data_AF-A0A0S7ESJ8-F1
#
_entry.id   AF-A0A0S7ESJ8-F1
#
_cell.length_a   1.000
_cell.length_b   1.000
_cell.length_c   1.000
_cell.angle_alpha   90.00
_cell.angle_beta   90.00
_cell.angle_gamma   90.00
#
_symmetry.space_group_name_H-M   'P 1'
#
loop_
_entity.id
_entity.type
_entity.pdbx_description
1 polymer ?
#
loop_
_entity_poly.entity_id
_entity_poly.type
_entity_poly.pdbx_seq_one_letter_code
_entity_poly.pdbx_strand_id
1 'polypeptide(L)'
;MDPNATEGGAEEKLVKSPPPKVILKHGVELEEEQEELAEHQPLEQEDLNFERWKRRPIPKRTLHQKIADLKTYLWNAETNEFMGRSGKSWSLILLFYAALYAFLAAMFGGCMFCLMWSISPYHPTFNDRVMPPGLTMAPHLEGHDIAFNASDRKSWKKYARSIDEYLRSYNDAAQDRKNIRCAHDSYFMQEDLEESAERKACQFKRSWLGSVQGCRTPTMAILREGHASCSA
;
A
#
# COMPACT_ATOMS: atom_id res chain seq x y z
N MET A 1 64.20 6.82 48.90
CA MET A 1 64.44 8.27 48.82
C MET A 1 63.09 8.90 48.63
N ASP A 2 62.47 9.38 49.71
CA ASP A 2 61.46 10.44 49.58
C ASP A 2 62.21 11.78 49.52
N PRO A 3 61.62 12.79 48.87
CA PRO A 3 60.88 13.82 49.62
C PRO A 3 59.49 14.11 49.00
N ASN A 4 58.41 14.21 49.79
CA ASN A 4 57.93 15.38 50.56
C ASN A 4 57.31 16.46 49.66
N ALA A 5 55.97 16.65 49.66
CA ALA A 5 55.20 17.62 50.49
C ALA A 5 55.71 19.07 50.30
N THR A 6 54.91 20.13 50.16
CA THR A 6 53.71 20.65 50.86
C THR A 6 53.32 21.89 50.01
N GLU A 7 52.13 22.50 49.96
CA GLU A 7 51.42 23.30 50.98
C GLU A 7 50.39 24.16 50.21
N GLY A 8 49.10 24.20 50.60
CA GLY A 8 48.52 25.21 51.51
C GLY A 8 47.67 26.20 50.69
N GLY A 9 46.32 26.20 50.78
CA GLY A 9 45.52 26.97 51.76
C GLY A 9 45.25 28.39 51.21
N ALA A 10 44.11 29.08 51.34
CA ALA A 10 42.83 28.93 52.03
C ALA A 10 41.89 30.03 51.48
N GLU A 11 40.55 29.86 51.54
CA GLU A 11 39.58 30.82 52.13
C GLU A 11 38.11 30.47 51.77
N GLU A 12 37.23 30.95 52.64
CA GLU A 12 35.90 30.47 52.99
C GLU A 12 34.76 31.40 52.48
N LYS A 13 33.52 30.88 52.52
CA LYS A 13 32.17 31.53 52.46
C LYS A 13 31.56 31.66 51.04
N LEU A 14 30.28 31.39 50.77
CA LEU A 14 29.06 31.74 51.51
C LEU A 14 27.79 31.08 50.91
N VAL A 15 26.92 30.51 51.77
CA VAL A 15 25.42 30.43 51.73
C VAL A 15 24.73 29.54 50.68
N LYS A 16 24.19 28.37 51.06
CA LYS A 16 22.88 28.03 51.70
C LYS A 16 21.73 27.87 50.69
N SER A 17 21.37 26.63 50.40
CA SER A 17 20.15 26.23 49.69
C SER A 17 18.92 26.29 50.62
N PRO A 18 17.77 26.84 50.19
CA PRO A 18 16.53 26.76 50.95
C PRO A 18 15.71 25.50 50.59
N PRO A 19 15.01 24.88 51.57
CA PRO A 19 14.25 23.65 51.39
C PRO A 19 12.72 23.96 51.31
N PRO A 20 11.82 22.97 51.44
CA PRO A 20 10.64 22.80 50.60
C PRO A 20 9.48 23.75 50.96
N LYS A 21 8.62 24.03 49.97
CA LYS A 21 7.39 24.80 50.17
C LYS A 21 6.37 23.99 50.97
N VAL A 22 6.12 24.40 52.21
CA VAL A 22 4.87 24.15 52.93
C VAL A 22 4.35 25.51 53.37
N ILE A 23 3.29 26.00 52.71
CA ILE A 23 2.41 27.02 53.28
C ILE A 23 1.06 26.33 53.41
N LEU A 24 0.79 25.84 54.61
CA LEU A 24 -0.51 25.44 55.11
C LEU A 24 -0.84 26.42 56.25
N LYS A 25 -1.99 27.10 56.14
CA LYS A 25 -2.87 27.64 57.20
C LYS A 25 -3.47 28.99 56.81
N HIS A 26 -4.64 28.93 56.17
CA HIS A 26 -5.77 29.87 56.37
C HIS A 26 -7.12 29.21 56.03
N GLY A 27 -7.18 27.88 55.98
CA GLY A 27 -8.38 27.12 55.58
C GLY A 27 -8.84 26.11 56.63
N VAL A 28 -8.65 26.40 57.93
CA VAL A 28 -8.98 25.44 59.01
C VAL A 28 -9.71 26.10 60.19
N GLU A 29 -10.20 27.33 60.07
CA GLU A 29 -10.88 28.00 61.19
C GLU A 29 -12.24 28.61 60.83
N LEU A 30 -12.83 28.19 59.70
CA LEU A 30 -14.15 28.68 59.27
C LEU A 30 -15.16 27.56 58.95
N GLU A 31 -14.84 26.32 59.28
CA GLU A 31 -15.73 25.16 59.00
C GLU A 31 -16.33 24.53 60.25
N GLU A 32 -15.92 24.90 61.47
CA GLU A 32 -16.44 24.27 62.71
C GLU A 32 -17.60 25.03 63.41
N GLU A 33 -17.94 26.26 63.02
CA GLU A 33 -19.09 26.99 63.61
C GLU A 33 -20.40 26.87 62.81
N GLN A 34 -20.43 26.11 61.71
CA GLN A 34 -21.63 25.98 60.87
C GLN A 34 -22.33 24.62 60.96
N GLU A 35 -21.87 23.72 61.85
CA GLU A 35 -22.38 22.35 61.96
C GLU A 35 -23.42 22.13 63.08
N GLU A 36 -23.83 23.18 63.81
CA GLU A 36 -24.80 23.06 64.92
C GLU A 36 -26.11 23.85 64.69
N LEU A 37 -26.62 23.86 63.45
CA LEU A 37 -28.02 24.23 63.18
C LEU A 37 -28.64 23.39 62.04
N ALA A 38 -28.30 22.10 62.02
CA ALA A 38 -28.96 21.10 61.17
C ALA A 38 -30.07 20.39 61.96
N GLU A 39 -31.05 21.15 62.45
CA GLU A 39 -32.29 20.57 63.00
C GLU A 39 -33.32 20.42 61.87
N HIS A 40 -33.48 19.18 61.42
CA HIS A 40 -34.63 18.59 60.70
C HIS A 40 -35.57 19.54 59.93
N GLN A 41 -35.27 19.76 58.65
CA GLN A 41 -36.30 20.14 57.68
C GLN A 41 -36.98 18.86 57.14
N PRO A 42 -38.33 18.79 57.08
CA PRO A 42 -39.02 17.58 56.60
C PRO A 42 -38.68 17.37 55.13
N LEU A 43 -38.37 16.12 54.74
CA LEU A 43 -38.36 15.70 53.33
C LEU A 43 -39.79 15.85 52.79
N GLU A 44 -40.11 17.04 52.29
CA GLU A 44 -41.37 17.27 51.60
C GLU A 44 -41.41 16.39 50.35
N GLN A 45 -42.61 15.88 50.10
CA GLN A 45 -42.97 14.90 49.07
C GLN A 45 -42.76 15.40 47.62
N GLU A 46 -42.05 16.52 47.44
CA GLU A 46 -41.82 17.20 46.17
C GLU A 46 -40.72 16.54 45.31
N ASP A 47 -39.85 15.71 45.88
CA ASP A 47 -38.82 14.97 45.11
C ASP A 47 -39.36 13.72 44.40
N LEU A 48 -40.56 13.25 44.76
CA LEU A 48 -41.25 12.14 44.08
C LEU A 48 -42.17 12.62 42.95
N ASN A 49 -42.12 13.91 42.59
CA ASN A 49 -42.86 14.44 41.46
C ASN A 49 -42.31 13.89 40.13
N PHE A 50 -42.77 12.70 39.78
CA PHE A 50 -42.43 11.96 38.57
C PHE A 50 -42.85 12.70 37.28
N GLU A 51 -43.70 13.74 37.37
CA GLU A 51 -44.02 14.63 36.24
C GLU A 51 -42.82 15.51 35.85
N ARG A 52 -41.94 15.87 36.79
CA ARG A 52 -40.80 16.77 36.52
C ARG A 52 -39.78 16.18 35.55
N TRP A 53 -39.65 14.85 35.54
CA TRP A 53 -38.75 14.12 34.65
C TRP A 53 -39.43 13.60 33.38
N LYS A 54 -40.73 13.88 33.17
CA LYS A 54 -41.40 13.51 31.92
C LYS A 54 -40.77 14.29 30.77
N ARG A 55 -40.02 13.59 29.92
CA ARG A 55 -39.54 14.15 28.65
C ARG A 55 -40.72 14.73 27.89
N ARG A 56 -40.70 16.04 27.64
CA ARG A 56 -41.70 16.69 26.79
C ARG A 56 -41.75 15.95 25.44
N PRO A 57 -42.95 15.71 24.87
CA PRO A 57 -43.07 15.02 23.60
C PRO A 57 -42.31 15.81 22.53
N ILE A 58 -41.34 15.15 21.89
CA ILE A 58 -40.54 15.75 20.83
C ILE A 58 -41.50 16.04 19.67
N PRO A 59 -41.67 17.33 19.27
CA PRO A 59 -42.58 17.66 18.19
C PRO A 59 -42.12 16.95 16.91
N LYS A 60 -43.03 16.24 16.24
CA LYS A 60 -42.75 15.58 14.97
C LYS A 60 -42.56 16.65 13.90
N ARG A 61 -41.31 17.06 13.66
CA ARG A 61 -40.98 18.04 12.61
C ARG A 61 -41.35 17.51 11.24
N THR A 62 -42.02 18.34 10.44
CA THR A 62 -42.35 18.04 9.04
C THR A 62 -41.06 17.92 8.21
N LEU A 63 -41.06 17.11 7.15
CA LEU A 63 -39.87 16.93 6.28
C LEU A 63 -39.36 18.28 5.74
N HIS A 64 -40.27 19.22 5.47
CA HIS A 64 -39.92 20.55 5.00
C HIS A 64 -39.17 21.37 6.05
N GLN A 65 -39.53 21.28 7.33
CA GLN A 65 -38.75 21.88 8.42
C GLN A 65 -37.37 21.24 8.56
N LYS A 66 -37.26 19.92 8.40
CA LYS A 66 -35.94 19.25 8.43
C LYS A 66 -35.04 19.66 7.27
N ILE A 67 -35.60 19.84 6.07
CA ILE A 67 -34.86 20.30 4.89
C ILE A 67 -34.45 21.76 5.03
N ALA A 68 -35.32 22.61 5.60
CA ALA A 68 -34.99 23.99 5.92
C ALA A 68 -33.88 24.08 6.97
N ASP A 69 -33.97 23.30 8.06
CA ASP A 69 -32.94 23.22 9.09
C ASP A 69 -31.60 22.71 8.51
N LEU A 70 -31.64 21.71 7.62
CA LEU A 70 -30.46 21.20 6.91
C LEU A 70 -29.83 22.25 6.00
N LYS A 71 -30.64 23.03 5.28
CA LYS A 71 -30.17 24.10 4.39
C LYS A 71 -29.50 25.22 5.20
N THR A 72 -30.12 25.64 6.29
CA THR A 72 -29.57 26.66 7.21
C THR A 72 -28.32 26.15 7.93
N TYR A 73 -28.27 24.85 8.26
CA TYR A 73 -27.08 24.20 8.83
C TYR A 73 -25.92 24.11 7.82
N LEU A 74 -26.23 23.83 6.55
CA LEU A 74 -25.22 23.78 5.49
C LEU A 74 -24.65 25.17 5.21
N TRP A 75 -25.51 26.18 5.11
CA TRP A 75 -25.13 27.54 4.76
C TRP A 75 -26.02 28.57 5.47
N ASN A 76 -25.42 29.35 6.38
CA ASN A 76 -26.05 30.51 6.96
C ASN A 76 -25.59 31.78 6.21
N ALA A 77 -26.46 32.31 5.35
CA ALA A 77 -26.17 33.48 4.51
C ALA A 77 -26.05 34.80 5.32
N GLU A 78 -26.64 34.87 6.52
CA GLU A 78 -26.55 36.07 7.37
C GLU A 78 -25.21 36.19 8.09
N THR A 79 -24.64 35.06 8.54
CA THR A 79 -23.35 35.03 9.26
C THR A 79 -22.16 34.61 8.39
N ASN A 80 -22.39 34.20 7.13
CA ASN A 80 -21.40 33.61 6.23
C ASN A 80 -20.66 32.40 6.86
N GLU A 81 -21.42 31.55 7.55
CA GLU A 81 -20.91 30.34 8.20
C GLU A 81 -21.33 29.10 7.42
N PHE A 82 -20.36 28.21 7.19
CA PHE A 82 -20.58 26.90 6.58
C PHE A 82 -20.47 25.85 7.69
N MET A 83 -21.51 25.03 7.92
CA MET A 83 -21.54 23.99 8.96
C MET A 83 -21.07 24.47 10.36
N GLY A 84 -21.44 25.70 10.74
CA GLY A 84 -21.14 26.26 12.07
C GLY A 84 -19.71 26.79 12.26
N ARG A 85 -18.95 27.03 11.19
CA ARG A 85 -17.68 27.78 11.25
C ARG A 85 -17.65 28.88 10.19
N SER A 86 -17.02 30.01 10.53
CA SER A 86 -16.75 31.09 9.59
C SER A 86 -15.90 30.62 8.40
N GLY A 87 -16.14 31.16 7.21
CA GLY A 87 -15.35 30.88 6.01
C GLY A 87 -13.83 31.09 6.19
N LYS A 88 -13.42 32.01 7.08
CA LYS A 88 -12.00 32.21 7.42
C LYS A 88 -11.39 31.01 8.16
N SER A 89 -12.14 30.41 9.09
CA SER A 89 -11.72 29.19 9.79
C SER A 89 -11.63 28.01 8.82
N TRP A 90 -12.62 27.86 7.93
CA TRP A 90 -12.59 26.84 6.88
C TRP A 90 -11.38 26.96 5.96
N SER A 91 -11.09 28.17 5.48
CA SER A 91 -9.89 28.41 4.67
C SER A 91 -8.61 28.04 5.42
N LEU A 92 -8.52 28.33 6.71
CA LEU A 92 -7.34 28.03 7.52
C LEU A 92 -7.20 26.52 7.78
N ILE A 93 -8.31 25.81 8.01
CA ILE A 93 -8.33 24.35 8.15
C ILE A 93 -7.93 23.67 6.84
N LEU A 94 -8.52 24.09 5.71
CA LEU A 94 -8.20 23.53 4.41
C LEU A 94 -6.74 23.79 4.03
N LEU A 95 -6.23 25.00 4.26
CA LEU A 95 -4.83 25.32 4.01
C LEU A 95 -3.89 24.48 4.89
N PHE A 96 -4.22 24.33 6.18
CA PHE A 96 -3.46 23.50 7.10
C PHE A 96 -3.40 22.03 6.64
N TYR A 97 -4.54 21.43 6.30
CA TYR A 97 -4.57 20.05 5.80
C TYR A 97 -3.90 19.91 4.44
N ALA A 98 -4.06 20.87 3.52
CA ALA A 98 -3.40 20.85 2.23
C ALA A 98 -1.87 20.87 2.40
N ALA A 99 -1.34 21.75 3.26
CA ALA A 99 0.08 21.80 3.56
C ALA A 99 0.58 20.52 4.26
N LEU A 100 -0.17 20.01 5.24
CA LEU A 100 0.16 18.77 5.95
C LEU A 100 0.22 17.58 4.98
N TYR A 101 -0.81 17.39 4.17
CA TYR A 101 -0.86 16.27 3.22
C TYR A 101 0.13 16.43 2.07
N ALA A 102 0.43 17.66 1.64
CA ALA A 102 1.50 17.90 0.67
C ALA A 102 2.86 17.46 1.23
N PHE A 103 3.16 17.81 2.49
CA PHE A 103 4.40 17.37 3.14
C PHE A 103 4.45 15.84 3.32
N LEU A 104 3.36 15.22 3.77
CA LEU A 104 3.27 13.76 3.90
C LEU A 104 3.45 13.05 2.56
N ALA A 105 2.81 13.56 1.50
CA ALA A 105 2.94 13.03 0.14
C ALA A 105 4.37 13.21 -0.40
N ALA A 106 5.02 14.36 -0.13
CA ALA A 106 6.39 14.60 -0.52
C ALA A 106 7.37 13.68 0.22
N MET A 107 7.18 13.46 1.53
CA MET A 107 7.99 12.52 2.30
C MET A 107 7.84 11.10 1.76
N PHE A 108 6.60 10.65 1.52
CA PHE A 108 6.33 9.33 0.95
C PHE A 108 6.92 9.18 -0.47
N GLY A 109 6.72 10.17 -1.32
CA GLY A 109 7.28 10.22 -2.67
C GLY A 109 8.80 10.21 -2.66
N GLY A 110 9.43 10.93 -1.72
CA GLY A 110 10.87 10.91 -1.51
C GLY A 110 11.39 9.54 -1.10
N CYS A 111 10.72 8.85 -0.16
CA CYS A 111 11.07 7.48 0.21
C CYS A 111 10.96 6.51 -0.99
N MET A 112 9.88 6.62 -1.78
CA MET A 112 9.70 5.81 -3.00
C MET A 112 10.76 6.12 -4.06
N PHE A 113 11.13 7.39 -4.21
CA PHE A 113 12.18 7.82 -5.14
C PHE A 113 13.55 7.27 -4.75
N CYS A 114 13.93 7.37 -3.46
CA CYS A 114 15.17 6.77 -2.95
C CYS A 114 15.19 5.25 -3.15
N LEU A 115 14.06 4.57 -2.93
CA LEU A 115 13.94 3.14 -3.17
C LEU A 115 14.15 2.81 -4.66
N MET A 116 13.54 3.56 -5.57
CA MET A 116 13.72 3.36 -7.01
C MET A 116 15.15 3.65 -7.47
N TRP A 117 15.83 4.65 -6.88
CA TRP A 117 17.25 4.90 -7.11
C TRP A 117 18.17 3.79 -6.59
N SER A 118 17.76 3.05 -5.56
CA SER A 118 18.55 1.92 -5.03
C SER A 118 18.43 0.63 -5.84
N ILE A 119 17.49 0.54 -6.78
CA ILE A 119 17.24 -0.67 -7.58
C ILE A 119 17.89 -0.49 -8.96
N SER A 120 18.66 -1.49 -9.40
CA SER A 120 19.22 -1.50 -10.75
C SER A 120 18.15 -1.93 -11.76
N PRO A 121 18.11 -1.35 -12.98
CA PRO A 121 17.14 -1.72 -14.00
C PRO A 121 17.47 -3.05 -14.69
N TYR A 122 18.66 -3.61 -14.46
CA TYR A 122 19.18 -4.75 -15.22
C TYR A 122 19.16 -6.07 -14.44
N HIS A 123 19.23 -6.03 -13.11
CA HIS A 123 19.25 -7.25 -12.29
C HIS A 123 18.43 -7.07 -11.00
N PRO A 124 17.51 -8.00 -10.68
CA PRO A 124 16.78 -7.93 -9.42
C PRO A 124 17.70 -8.20 -8.23
N THR A 125 17.54 -7.43 -7.15
CA THR A 125 18.36 -7.53 -5.92
C THR A 125 18.23 -8.89 -5.22
N PHE A 126 17.03 -9.50 -5.24
CA PHE A 126 16.73 -10.77 -4.60
C PHE A 126 16.03 -11.72 -5.57
N ASN A 127 16.55 -12.96 -5.66
CA ASN A 127 16.03 -14.03 -6.53
C ASN A 127 15.70 -15.32 -5.74
N ASP A 128 15.60 -15.24 -4.43
CA ASP A 128 15.33 -16.36 -3.54
C ASP A 128 13.97 -17.03 -3.83
N ARG A 129 12.97 -16.24 -4.22
CA ARG A 129 11.60 -16.75 -4.48
C ARG A 129 11.37 -17.33 -5.87
N VAL A 130 12.34 -17.23 -6.78
CA VAL A 130 12.21 -17.76 -8.16
C VAL A 130 12.92 -19.11 -8.34
N MET A 131 13.49 -19.66 -7.27
CA MET A 131 14.04 -21.01 -7.24
C MET A 131 13.05 -21.99 -6.59
N PRO A 132 12.81 -23.18 -7.17
CA PRO A 132 13.30 -23.70 -8.44
C PRO A 132 12.52 -23.15 -9.67
N PRO A 133 13.11 -23.16 -10.89
CA PRO A 133 12.42 -22.70 -12.08
C PRO A 133 11.18 -23.56 -12.36
N GLY A 134 10.06 -22.91 -12.68
CA GLY A 134 8.83 -23.58 -13.07
C GLY A 134 8.85 -24.06 -14.52
N LEU A 135 8.06 -25.08 -14.82
CA LEU A 135 7.79 -25.55 -16.19
C LEU A 135 6.39 -25.10 -16.60
N THR A 136 6.28 -24.47 -17.78
CA THR A 136 4.99 -24.09 -18.37
C THR A 136 4.85 -24.70 -19.76
N MET A 137 3.61 -25.00 -20.14
CA MET A 137 3.27 -25.51 -21.47
C MET A 137 2.36 -24.52 -22.19
N ALA A 138 2.58 -24.36 -23.50
CA ALA A 138 1.72 -23.58 -24.39
C ALA A 138 0.93 -24.53 -25.30
N PRO A 139 -0.33 -24.21 -25.65
CA PRO A 139 -1.05 -22.94 -25.46
C PRO A 139 -1.87 -22.86 -24.15
N HIS A 140 -2.09 -21.65 -23.63
CA HIS A 140 -2.92 -21.38 -22.45
C HIS A 140 -4.23 -20.69 -22.87
N LEU A 141 -5.29 -21.47 -23.07
CA LEU A 141 -6.60 -20.99 -23.54
C LEU A 141 -7.64 -20.99 -22.42
N GLU A 142 -8.01 -22.17 -21.93
CA GLU A 142 -9.03 -22.36 -20.88
C GLU A 142 -8.42 -23.17 -19.71
N GLY A 143 -7.18 -22.84 -19.35
CA GLY A 143 -6.39 -23.54 -18.32
C GLY A 143 -5.34 -24.47 -18.91
N HIS A 144 -4.95 -25.48 -18.12
CA HIS A 144 -3.97 -26.50 -18.49
C HIS A 144 -4.61 -27.78 -19.06
N ASP A 145 -5.93 -27.82 -19.14
CA ASP A 145 -6.66 -28.94 -19.74
C ASP A 145 -6.85 -28.71 -21.24
N ILE A 146 -6.45 -29.69 -22.04
CA ILE A 146 -6.51 -29.65 -23.50
C ILE A 146 -7.49 -30.73 -23.93
N ALA A 147 -8.77 -30.37 -23.99
CA ALA A 147 -9.84 -31.23 -24.45
C ALA A 147 -10.32 -30.77 -25.83
N PHE A 148 -10.01 -31.55 -26.87
CA PHE A 148 -10.52 -31.32 -28.22
C PHE A 148 -10.91 -32.62 -28.89
N ASN A 149 -11.80 -32.54 -29.87
CA ASN A 149 -12.12 -33.67 -30.74
C ASN A 149 -11.23 -33.62 -31.98
N ALA A 150 -10.44 -34.67 -32.21
CA ALA A 150 -9.55 -34.79 -33.38
C ALA A 150 -10.33 -34.73 -34.71
N SER A 151 -11.57 -35.23 -34.74
CA SER A 151 -12.40 -35.23 -35.94
C SER A 151 -13.00 -33.86 -36.25
N ASP A 152 -13.21 -33.01 -35.24
CA ASP A 152 -13.79 -31.67 -35.43
C ASP A 152 -12.69 -30.59 -35.55
N ARG A 153 -12.51 -30.09 -36.78
CA ARG A 153 -11.59 -28.99 -37.07
C ARG A 153 -11.87 -27.74 -36.25
N LYS A 154 -13.12 -27.42 -35.90
CA LYS A 154 -13.43 -26.20 -35.15
C LYS A 154 -12.95 -26.29 -33.70
N SER A 155 -12.91 -27.50 -33.14
CA SER A 155 -12.47 -27.78 -31.78
C SER A 155 -10.95 -27.51 -31.60
N TRP A 156 -10.09 -28.12 -32.42
CA TRP A 156 -8.63 -27.97 -32.26
C TRP A 156 -8.03 -26.73 -32.93
N LYS A 157 -8.72 -26.10 -33.91
CA LYS A 157 -8.21 -24.92 -34.63
C LYS A 157 -7.85 -23.76 -33.71
N LYS A 158 -8.55 -23.60 -32.58
CA LYS A 158 -8.24 -22.58 -31.56
C LYS A 158 -6.84 -22.79 -30.96
N TYR A 159 -6.52 -24.03 -30.61
CA TYR A 159 -5.21 -24.44 -30.08
C TYR A 159 -4.10 -24.27 -31.13
N ALA A 160 -4.33 -24.74 -32.36
CA ALA A 160 -3.36 -24.59 -33.45
C ALA A 160 -3.01 -23.13 -33.71
N ARG A 161 -4.01 -22.24 -33.75
CA ARG A 161 -3.79 -20.80 -33.94
C ARG A 161 -3.01 -20.18 -32.78
N SER A 162 -3.28 -20.59 -31.55
CA SER A 162 -2.56 -20.07 -30.38
C SER A 162 -1.09 -20.49 -30.38
N ILE A 163 -0.80 -21.75 -30.75
CA ILE A 163 0.58 -22.24 -30.90
C ILE A 163 1.30 -21.50 -32.03
N ASP A 164 0.63 -21.28 -33.16
CA ASP A 164 1.24 -20.58 -34.30
C ASP A 164 1.58 -19.12 -33.96
N GLU A 165 0.69 -18.41 -33.26
CA GLU A 165 0.98 -17.05 -32.78
C GLU A 165 2.12 -17.03 -31.76
N TYR A 166 2.16 -18.00 -30.84
CA TYR A 166 3.26 -18.16 -29.88
C TYR A 166 4.61 -18.39 -30.59
N LEU A 167 4.64 -19.22 -31.62
CA LEU A 167 5.86 -19.56 -32.37
C LEU A 167 6.24 -18.52 -33.43
N ARG A 168 5.45 -17.45 -33.63
CA ARG A 168 5.67 -16.46 -34.69
C ARG A 168 6.98 -15.69 -34.54
N SER A 169 7.40 -15.40 -33.31
CA SER A 169 8.70 -14.77 -32.99
C SER A 169 9.90 -15.69 -33.23
N TYR A 170 9.67 -17.01 -33.32
CA TYR A 170 10.69 -18.05 -33.52
C TYR A 170 10.81 -18.50 -34.98
N ASN A 171 10.11 -17.84 -35.91
CA ASN A 171 10.28 -18.09 -37.34
C ASN A 171 11.74 -17.85 -37.77
N ASP A 172 12.28 -18.75 -38.58
CA ASP A 172 13.70 -18.79 -38.93
C ASP A 172 14.20 -17.44 -39.50
N ALA A 173 13.44 -16.80 -40.38
CA ALA A 173 13.79 -15.50 -40.96
C ALA A 173 13.82 -14.35 -39.94
N ALA A 174 13.00 -14.40 -38.89
CA ALA A 174 12.99 -13.40 -37.84
C ALA A 174 14.17 -13.60 -36.87
N GLN A 175 14.46 -14.86 -36.54
CA GLN A 175 15.58 -15.25 -35.69
C GLN A 175 16.94 -14.95 -36.35
N ASP A 176 17.09 -15.22 -37.64
CA ASP A 176 18.31 -14.95 -38.40
C ASP A 176 18.64 -13.44 -38.49
N ARG A 177 17.63 -12.56 -38.38
CA ARG A 177 17.83 -11.11 -38.41
C ARG A 177 18.19 -10.49 -37.06
N LYS A 178 17.72 -11.06 -35.96
CA LYS A 178 17.82 -10.46 -34.61
C LYS A 178 18.90 -11.11 -33.73
N ASN A 179 19.11 -12.41 -33.90
CA ASN A 179 19.85 -13.25 -32.96
C ASN A 179 21.09 -13.89 -33.61
N ILE A 180 22.02 -14.37 -32.79
CA ILE A 180 23.28 -14.98 -33.24
C ILE A 180 23.31 -16.49 -33.01
N ARG A 181 24.16 -17.21 -33.74
CA ARG A 181 24.37 -18.65 -33.52
C ARG A 181 25.28 -18.88 -32.33
N CYS A 182 24.77 -19.57 -31.31
CA CYS A 182 25.54 -19.93 -30.11
C CYS A 182 26.04 -21.38 -30.18
N ALA A 183 27.11 -21.66 -29.45
CA ALA A 183 27.55 -23.03 -29.19
C ALA A 183 26.54 -23.74 -28.28
N HIS A 184 26.36 -25.06 -28.46
CA HIS A 184 25.29 -25.82 -27.79
C HIS A 184 25.66 -26.30 -26.38
N ASP A 185 26.94 -26.28 -26.01
CA ASP A 185 27.45 -26.94 -24.80
C ASP A 185 28.22 -26.00 -23.86
N SER A 186 28.06 -24.68 -24.02
CA SER A 186 28.72 -23.70 -23.16
C SER A 186 27.81 -22.52 -22.80
N TYR A 187 28.08 -21.93 -21.64
CA TYR A 187 27.41 -20.70 -21.23
C TYR A 187 27.81 -19.56 -22.16
N PHE A 188 26.82 -18.86 -22.69
CA PHE A 188 27.02 -17.66 -23.49
C PHE A 188 27.11 -16.43 -22.57
N MET A 189 28.31 -16.20 -22.01
CA MET A 189 28.60 -15.06 -21.15
C MET A 189 28.88 -13.80 -21.99
N GLN A 190 28.26 -12.68 -21.62
CA GLN A 190 28.38 -11.37 -22.29
C GLN A 190 28.75 -10.30 -21.24
N GLU A 191 29.90 -10.48 -20.60
CA GLU A 191 30.40 -9.59 -19.53
C GLU A 191 31.21 -8.40 -20.06
N ASP A 192 31.76 -8.53 -21.27
CA ASP A 192 32.59 -7.48 -21.90
C ASP A 192 31.80 -6.27 -22.40
N LEU A 193 30.46 -6.35 -22.38
CA LEU A 193 29.58 -5.26 -22.79
C LEU A 193 29.11 -4.44 -21.59
N GLU A 194 29.01 -3.11 -21.78
CA GLU A 194 28.36 -2.24 -20.80
C GLU A 194 26.96 -2.76 -20.44
N GLU A 195 26.54 -2.54 -19.19
CA GLU A 195 25.24 -3.02 -18.69
C GLU A 195 24.05 -2.45 -19.48
N SER A 196 24.21 -1.23 -20.03
CA SER A 196 23.23 -0.56 -20.88
C SER A 196 23.22 -1.03 -22.34
N ALA A 197 24.19 -1.84 -22.76
CA ALA A 197 24.28 -2.27 -24.16
C ALA A 197 23.26 -3.38 -24.46
N GLU A 198 22.72 -3.36 -25.68
CA GLU A 198 21.82 -4.42 -26.15
C GLU A 198 22.59 -5.73 -26.32
N ARG A 199 22.34 -6.70 -25.43
CA ARG A 199 22.91 -8.05 -25.51
C ARG A 199 22.26 -8.85 -26.63
N LYS A 200 23.05 -9.68 -27.33
CA LYS A 200 22.54 -10.58 -28.36
C LYS A 200 22.02 -11.86 -27.73
N ALA A 201 20.94 -12.40 -28.27
CA ALA A 201 20.39 -13.68 -27.85
C ALA A 201 20.81 -14.80 -28.80
N CYS A 202 20.83 -16.02 -28.27
CA CYS A 202 21.03 -17.23 -29.05
C CYS A 202 19.81 -17.52 -29.92
N GLN A 203 20.05 -17.90 -31.17
CA GLN A 203 18.99 -18.31 -32.09
C GLN A 203 18.28 -19.57 -31.57
N PHE A 204 16.95 -19.56 -31.65
CA PHE A 204 16.12 -20.76 -31.53
C PHE A 204 15.16 -20.82 -32.71
N LYS A 205 15.42 -21.73 -33.64
CA LYS A 205 14.63 -21.82 -34.87
C LYS A 205 13.42 -22.72 -34.67
N ARG A 206 12.28 -22.32 -35.25
CA ARG A 206 11.08 -23.17 -35.26
C ARG A 206 11.38 -24.53 -35.91
N SER A 207 12.29 -24.56 -36.88
CA SER A 207 12.78 -25.80 -37.54
C SER A 207 13.40 -26.82 -36.58
N TRP A 208 13.85 -26.42 -35.40
CA TRP A 208 14.46 -27.33 -34.41
C TRP A 208 13.43 -28.13 -33.61
N LEU A 209 12.15 -27.72 -33.62
CA LEU A 209 11.07 -28.41 -32.88
C LEU A 209 10.68 -29.77 -33.49
N GLY A 210 11.33 -30.20 -34.57
CA GLY A 210 11.15 -31.51 -35.19
C GLY A 210 9.73 -31.74 -35.75
N SER A 211 9.29 -33.00 -35.77
CA SER A 211 8.00 -33.43 -36.37
C SER A 211 6.72 -32.80 -35.77
N VAL A 212 6.84 -32.01 -34.68
CA VAL A 212 5.76 -31.18 -34.13
C VAL A 212 5.39 -30.02 -35.07
N GLN A 213 6.25 -29.73 -36.05
CA GLN A 213 6.09 -28.59 -36.94
C GLN A 213 5.03 -28.77 -38.03
N GLY A 214 4.37 -29.94 -38.09
CA GLY A 214 3.35 -30.22 -39.09
C GLY A 214 3.97 -30.25 -40.49
N CYS A 215 4.37 -31.43 -40.95
CA CYS A 215 4.86 -31.58 -42.32
C CYS A 215 3.84 -30.96 -43.30
N ARG A 216 4.24 -29.81 -43.85
CA ARG A 216 3.65 -29.04 -44.96
C ARG A 216 2.38 -28.22 -44.73
N THR A 217 1.77 -28.19 -43.55
CA THR A 217 0.60 -27.30 -43.35
C THR A 217 0.35 -27.01 -41.84
N PRO A 218 0.02 -25.76 -41.45
CA PRO A 218 -0.16 -25.34 -40.05
C PRO A 218 -1.35 -26.01 -39.35
N THR A 219 -2.11 -26.83 -40.06
CA THR A 219 -3.34 -27.49 -39.59
C THR A 219 -3.17 -28.95 -39.20
N MET A 220 -2.01 -29.59 -39.41
CA MET A 220 -1.89 -31.06 -39.31
C MET A 220 -1.21 -31.55 -38.02
N ALA A 221 -0.56 -30.69 -37.26
CA ALA A 221 0.31 -31.12 -36.16
C ALA A 221 -0.44 -31.72 -34.95
N ILE A 222 -1.73 -31.40 -34.78
CA ILE A 222 -2.52 -31.80 -33.61
C ILE A 222 -3.13 -33.21 -33.78
N LEU A 223 -3.13 -33.77 -34.99
CA LEU A 223 -3.80 -35.05 -35.29
C LEU A 223 -2.81 -36.22 -35.29
N ARG A 224 -2.14 -36.47 -34.15
CA ARG A 224 -1.26 -37.62 -33.99
C ARG A 224 -1.82 -38.65 -33.00
N GLU A 225 -3.10 -38.97 -33.13
CA GLU A 225 -3.63 -40.27 -32.69
C GLU A 225 -4.18 -41.00 -33.92
N GLY A 226 -3.36 -41.92 -34.44
CA GLY A 226 -3.58 -42.65 -35.67
C GLY A 226 -2.32 -42.61 -36.53
N HIS A 227 -1.51 -43.67 -36.46
CA HIS A 227 -0.31 -43.91 -37.27
C HIS A 227 -0.30 -43.19 -38.64
N ALA A 228 0.55 -42.17 -38.77
CA ALA A 228 1.02 -41.72 -40.06
C ALA A 228 2.54 -41.54 -39.97
N SER A 229 3.27 -42.55 -40.46
CA SER A 229 4.68 -42.39 -40.82
C SER A 229 4.79 -41.26 -41.84
N CYS A 230 5.60 -40.25 -41.53
CA CYS A 230 6.19 -39.43 -42.58
C CYS A 230 7.21 -40.31 -43.29
N SER A 231 6.80 -40.96 -44.37
CA SER A 231 7.75 -41.61 -45.28
C SER A 231 8.62 -40.55 -45.96
N ALA A 232 9.89 -40.92 -46.14
CA ALA A 232 11.00 -40.12 -46.66
C ALA A 232 10.73 -39.45 -48.01
#